data_AF-A0A7W8JR80-F1
#
_entry.id   AF-A0A7W8JR80-F1
#
_cell.length_a   1.000
_cell.length_b   1.000
_cell.length_c   1.000
_cell.angle_alpha   90.00
_cell.angle_beta   90.00
_cell.angle_gamma   90.00
#
_symmetry.space_group_name_H-M   'P 1'
#
loop_
_entity.id
_entity.type
_entity.pdbx_description
1 polymer ?
#
loop_
_entity_poly.entity_id
_entity_poly.type
_entity_poly.pdbx_seq_one_letter_code
_entity_poly.pdbx_strand_id
1 'polypeptide(L)'
;MSLPARVRVTRPPLPLAPTLRSAAARLCPDAPLEQVRAAALAIAGGAVIGAHLVWNGSEAQALETGWRGRGIEEALTQAVAEGR
;
A
#
# COMPACT_ATOMS: atom_id res chain seq x y z
N MET A 1 -12.81 -11.83 2.93
CA MET A 1 -13.38 -10.48 2.71
C MET A 1 -13.43 -10.23 1.22
N SER A 2 -14.50 -9.64 0.67
CA SER A 2 -14.59 -9.38 -0.77
C SER A 2 -14.25 -7.91 -1.04
N LEU A 3 -13.14 -7.67 -1.75
CA LEU A 3 -12.76 -6.34 -2.18
C LEU A 3 -13.77 -5.81 -3.24
N PRO A 4 -13.94 -4.48 -3.37
CA PRO A 4 -14.70 -3.93 -4.48
C PRO A 4 -14.16 -4.49 -5.81
N ALA A 5 -15.04 -4.85 -6.76
CA ALA A 5 -14.73 -5.61 -7.98
C ALA A 5 -13.70 -4.98 -8.96
N ARG A 6 -13.09 -3.85 -8.60
CA ARG A 6 -12.10 -3.11 -9.39
C ARG A 6 -10.79 -2.88 -8.62
N VAL A 7 -10.71 -3.29 -7.36
CA VAL A 7 -9.53 -3.10 -6.50
C VAL A 7 -8.67 -4.35 -6.55
N ARG A 8 -7.39 -4.16 -6.84
CA ARG A 8 -6.36 -5.20 -6.75
C ARG A 8 -5.35 -4.78 -5.70
N VAL A 9 -5.04 -5.67 -4.77
CA VAL A 9 -3.92 -5.48 -3.86
C VAL A 9 -2.72 -6.22 -4.43
N THR A 10 -1.57 -5.56 -4.47
CA THR A 10 -0.32 -6.12 -4.99
C THR A 10 0.83 -5.86 -4.02
N ARG A 11 1.84 -6.73 -4.08
CA ARG A 11 3.08 -6.66 -3.31
C ARG A 11 4.22 -6.41 -4.28
N PRO A 12 4.58 -5.14 -4.55
CA PRO A 12 5.68 -4.86 -5.45
C PRO A 12 7.01 -5.33 -4.85
N PRO A 13 7.96 -5.79 -5.67
CA PRO A 13 9.32 -6.01 -5.20
C PRO A 13 9.95 -4.71 -4.73
N LEU A 14 10.94 -4.82 -3.85
CA LEU A 14 11.71 -3.69 -3.34
C LEU A 14 13.10 -3.65 -4.01
N PRO A 15 13.65 -2.46 -4.31
CA PRO A 15 13.07 -1.14 -4.08
C PRO A 15 11.89 -0.84 -5.00
N LEU A 16 10.96 0.01 -4.55
CA LEU A 16 9.78 0.39 -5.33
C LEU A 16 10.19 1.04 -6.65
N ALA A 17 9.55 0.62 -7.75
CA ALA A 17 9.69 1.29 -9.04
C ALA A 17 9.29 2.79 -8.93
N PRO A 18 9.88 3.69 -9.74
CA PRO A 18 9.71 5.14 -9.58
C PRO A 18 8.25 5.61 -9.46
N THR A 19 7.35 5.10 -10.31
CA THR A 19 5.92 5.45 -10.28
C THR A 19 5.23 5.01 -8.98
N LEU A 20 5.55 3.81 -8.49
CA LEU A 20 4.99 3.30 -7.23
C LEU A 20 5.55 4.06 -6.02
N ARG A 21 6.83 4.43 -6.09
CA ARG A 21 7.50 5.26 -5.09
C ARG A 21 6.83 6.64 -4.97
N SER A 22 6.55 7.30 -6.10
CA SER A 22 5.85 8.60 -6.10
C SER A 22 4.44 8.50 -5.50
N ALA A 23 3.69 7.44 -5.83
CA ALA A 23 2.38 7.21 -5.23
C ALA A 23 2.46 6.94 -3.72
N ALA A 24 3.43 6.12 -3.29
CA ALA A 24 3.69 5.82 -1.89
C ALA A 24 4.08 7.09 -1.10
N ALA A 25 4.96 7.94 -1.64
CA ALA A 25 5.32 9.23 -1.04
C ALA A 25 4.12 10.17 -0.90
N ARG A 26 3.22 10.18 -1.89
CA ARG A 26 2.00 11.01 -1.82
C ARG A 26 1.04 10.54 -0.74
N LEU A 27 0.87 9.22 -0.58
CA LEU A 27 -0.06 8.63 0.38
C LEU A 27 0.52 8.59 1.79
N CYS A 28 1.82 8.34 1.92
CA CYS A 28 2.55 8.21 3.18
C CYS A 28 3.80 9.12 3.15
N PRO A 29 3.64 10.45 3.27
CA PRO A 29 4.74 11.41 3.13
C PRO A 29 5.84 11.25 4.19
N ASP A 30 5.48 10.77 5.38
CA ASP A 30 6.41 10.57 6.50
C ASP A 30 7.12 9.21 6.45
N ALA A 31 6.77 8.34 5.50
CA ALA A 31 7.38 7.02 5.40
C ALA A 31 8.79 7.10 4.78
N PRO A 32 9.83 6.57 5.46
CA PRO A 32 11.17 6.54 4.91
C PRO A 32 11.27 5.46 3.81
N LEU A 33 10.91 5.82 2.56
CA LEU A 33 10.76 4.86 1.45
C LEU A 33 12.02 4.02 1.15
N GLU A 34 13.22 4.56 1.41
CA GLU A 34 14.50 3.86 1.25
C GLU A 34 14.71 2.74 2.30
N GLN A 35 13.99 2.80 3.42
CA GLN A 35 14.08 1.84 4.53
C GLN A 35 12.91 0.85 4.55
N VAL A 36 11.99 0.95 3.59
CA VAL A 36 10.84 0.05 3.48
C VAL A 36 11.35 -1.37 3.20
N ARG A 37 10.86 -2.32 4.00
CA ARG A 37 11.17 -3.75 3.93
C ARG A 37 10.01 -4.61 3.43
N ALA A 38 8.79 -4.09 3.54
CA ALA A 38 7.61 -4.69 2.95
C ALA A 38 6.65 -3.59 2.50
N ALA A 39 6.01 -3.79 1.36
CA ALA A 39 5.01 -2.88 0.82
C ALA A 39 3.84 -3.65 0.22
N ALA A 40 2.63 -3.16 0.45
CA ALA A 40 1.44 -3.52 -0.31
C ALA A 40 0.78 -2.26 -0.86
N LEU A 41 0.27 -2.34 -2.09
CA LEU A 41 -0.38 -1.25 -2.78
C LEU A 41 -1.76 -1.69 -3.28
N ALA A 42 -2.76 -0.84 -3.07
CA ALA A 42 -4.11 -1.02 -3.60
C ALA A 42 -4.25 -0.21 -4.89
N ILE A 43 -4.67 -0.87 -5.96
CA ILE A 43 -4.79 -0.30 -7.30
C ILE A 43 -6.24 -0.41 -7.77
N ALA A 44 -6.81 0.69 -8.21
CA ALA A 44 -8.13 0.75 -8.84
C ALA A 44 -8.07 1.63 -10.09
N GLY A 45 -8.61 1.15 -11.21
CA GLY A 45 -8.64 1.92 -12.47
C GLY A 45 -7.25 2.33 -12.99
N GLY A 46 -6.19 1.59 -12.65
CA GLY A 46 -4.82 1.91 -13.02
C GLY A 46 -4.10 2.91 -12.10
N ALA A 47 -4.76 3.43 -11.07
CA ALA A 47 -4.18 4.34 -10.08
C ALA A 47 -3.96 3.63 -8.74
N VAL A 48 -2.88 3.99 -8.05
CA VAL A 48 -2.64 3.57 -6.66
C VAL A 48 -3.49 4.44 -5.74
N ILE A 49 -4.47 3.81 -5.09
CA ILE A 49 -5.45 4.45 -4.21
C ILE A 49 -5.11 4.28 -2.73
N GLY A 50 -4.23 3.33 -2.39
CA GLY A 50 -3.81 3.05 -1.03
C GLY A 50 -2.47 2.32 -0.96
N ALA A 51 -1.81 2.43 0.19
CA ALA A 51 -0.51 1.85 0.45
C ALA A 51 -0.40 1.43 1.92
N HIS A 52 0.33 0.36 2.18
CA HIS A 52 0.83 -0.03 3.49
C HIS A 52 2.31 -0.33 3.38
N LEU A 53 3.11 0.40 4.14
CA LEU A 53 4.56 0.38 4.11
C LEU A 53 5.08 0.01 5.49
N VAL A 54 6.07 -0.86 5.55
CA VAL A 54 6.71 -1.31 6.79
C VAL A 54 8.20 -1.09 6.70
N TRP A 55 8.78 -0.52 7.75
CA TRP A 55 10.22 -0.38 7.92
C TRP A 55 10.60 -0.77 9.36
N ASN A 56 11.88 -0.65 9.70
CA ASN A 56 12.34 -0.99 11.04
C ASN A 56 11.69 -0.10 12.09
N GLY A 57 10.91 -0.71 12.99
CA GLY A 57 10.33 -0.06 14.16
C GLY A 57 9.03 0.71 13.91
N SER A 58 8.52 0.75 12.68
CA SER A 58 7.24 1.40 12.40
C SER A 58 6.62 0.98 11.06
N GLU A 59 5.39 1.40 10.84
CA GLU A 59 4.64 1.20 9.61
C GLU A 59 3.69 2.36 9.38
N ALA A 60 3.35 2.61 8.12
CA ALA A 60 2.35 3.58 7.72
C ALA A 60 1.36 2.93 6.77
N GLN A 61 0.08 3.22 6.97
CA GLN A 61 -0.99 2.82 6.07
C GLN A 61 -1.83 4.04 5.72
N ALA A 62 -2.12 4.21 4.44
CA ALA A 62 -2.97 5.28 3.94
C ALA A 62 -3.82 4.80 2.79
N LEU A 63 -5.03 5.35 2.71
CA LEU A 63 -6.02 5.07 1.68
C LEU A 63 -6.78 6.36 1.38
N GLU A 64 -7.02 6.61 0.09
CA GLU A 64 -7.84 7.72 -0.38
C GLU A 64 -9.25 7.65 0.25
N THR A 65 -9.77 8.80 0.71
CA THR A 65 -10.97 8.87 1.57
C THR A 65 -12.19 8.16 0.99
N GLY A 66 -12.42 8.23 -0.34
CA GLY A 66 -13.57 7.60 -0.99
C GLY A 66 -13.54 6.06 -1.02
N TRP A 67 -12.39 5.46 -0.69
CA TRP A 67 -12.14 4.02 -0.71
C TRP A 67 -12.13 3.38 0.68
N ARG A 68 -12.15 4.18 1.76
CA ARG A 68 -12.10 3.72 3.15
C ARG A 68 -13.31 2.89 3.55
N GLY A 69 -13.11 1.97 4.50
CA GLY A 69 -14.18 1.13 5.06
C GLY A 69 -14.74 0.11 4.08
N ARG A 70 -13.98 -0.24 3.04
CA ARG A 70 -14.37 -1.22 2.00
C ARG A 70 -13.59 -2.53 2.09
N GLY A 71 -12.89 -2.78 3.20
CA GLY A 71 -12.06 -3.96 3.39
C GLY A 71 -10.66 -3.88 2.75
N ILE A 72 -10.24 -2.69 2.28
CA ILE A 72 -8.98 -2.51 1.56
C ILE A 72 -7.83 -2.40 2.54
N GLU A 73 -8.04 -1.70 3.65
CA GLU A 73 -7.11 -1.57 4.77
C GLU A 73 -6.70 -2.94 5.32
N GLU A 74 -7.68 -3.82 5.56
CA GLU A 74 -7.44 -5.19 6.01
C GLU A 74 -6.68 -6.01 4.96
N ALA A 75 -7.06 -5.88 3.68
CA ALA A 75 -6.36 -6.59 2.60
C ALA A 75 -4.91 -6.12 2.41
N LEU A 76 -4.65 -4.83 2.59
CA LEU A 76 -3.28 -4.27 2.60
C LEU A 76 -2.48 -4.85 3.76
N THR A 77 -3.04 -4.86 4.96
CA THR A 77 -2.40 -5.44 6.15
C THR A 77 -2.07 -6.92 5.96
N GLN A 78 -3.00 -7.70 5.41
CA GLN A 78 -2.78 -9.12 5.11
C GLN A 78 -1.67 -9.32 4.08
N ALA A 79 -1.70 -8.55 2.98
CA ALA A 79 -0.68 -8.66 1.94
C ALA A 79 0.73 -8.32 2.48
N VAL A 80 0.85 -7.28 3.30
CA VAL A 80 2.13 -6.95 3.95
C VAL A 80 2.58 -8.08 4.88
N ALA A 81 1.68 -8.67 5.67
CA ALA A 81 2.01 -9.75 6.59
C ALA A 81 2.50 -11.03 5.89
N GLU A 82 1.94 -11.37 4.73
CA GLU A 82 2.39 -12.50 3.91
C GLU A 82 3.77 -12.28 3.25
N GLY A 83 4.31 -11.05 3.30
CA GLY A 83 5.61 -10.69 2.73
C GLY A 83 6.72 -10.48 3.76
N ARG A 84 6.42 -10.62 5.05
CA ARG A 84 7.40 -10.59 6.15
C ARG A 84 8.02 -11.97 6.35
#